data_AF-A9HCB7-F1
#
_entry.id   AF-A9HCB7-F1
#
_cell.length_a   1.000
_cell.length_b   1.000
_cell.length_c   1.000
_cell.angle_alpha   90.00
_cell.angle_beta   90.00
_cell.angle_gamma   90.00
#
_symmetry.space_group_name_H-M   'P 1'
#
loop_
_entity.id
_entity.type
_entity.pdbx_description
1 polymer ?
#
loop_
_entity_poly.entity_id
_entity_poly.type
_entity_poly.pdbx_seq_one_letter_code
_entity_poly.pdbx_strand_id
1 'polypeptide(L)'
;MLRLHEKENSLDWPSDLCGFAIRAIKDFLMSEDDHQDNNLDFYAAEVVKKCLLPNDEKGARYLVDALVAHASHRYGSFYKAEQTAAALAERSPLIFLDNALASKDSKLRFSRYATHHHPPLAKIDPQILVEWCQRGDLERWVLVAEAIRPFCSHDNRLDDGAKAVSLSRQADYLLQTAPCPGSILEKLAFHITPTSWSGSRAAIMERRFAALEILSNHSRREVREAFAICAKKIRLNIAREHERELSEDHERDVSFE
;
A
#
# COMPACT_ATOMS: atom_id res chain seq x y z
N MET A 1 -2.62 -23.24 -24.41
CA MET A 1 -1.68 -22.19 -23.96
C MET A 1 -1.51 -21.21 -25.12
N LEU A 2 -2.38 -20.20 -25.21
CA LEU A 2 -2.26 -19.14 -26.22
C LEU A 2 -1.24 -18.12 -25.70
N ARG A 3 -0.02 -18.12 -26.26
CA ARG A 3 0.94 -17.03 -26.09
C ARG A 3 0.53 -15.90 -27.03
N LEU A 4 -0.14 -14.88 -26.50
CA LEU A 4 -0.37 -13.64 -27.23
C LEU A 4 0.96 -12.87 -27.30
N HIS A 5 1.49 -12.78 -28.51
CA HIS A 5 2.67 -12.01 -28.86
C HIS A 5 2.45 -10.52 -28.53
N GLU A 6 3.41 -9.94 -27.81
CA GLU A 6 3.48 -8.51 -27.54
C GLU A 6 3.74 -7.74 -28.84
N LYS A 7 2.72 -7.05 -29.35
CA LYS A 7 2.81 -5.77 -30.08
C LYS A 7 1.41 -5.39 -30.61
N GLU A 8 0.57 -4.87 -29.74
CA GLU A 8 -0.58 -4.08 -30.18
C GLU A 8 -0.86 -3.04 -29.08
N ASN A 9 -0.99 -1.79 -29.49
CA ASN A 9 -1.31 -0.70 -28.57
C ASN A 9 -2.63 -1.05 -27.85
N SER A 10 -2.72 -0.72 -26.56
CA SER A 10 -3.91 -0.95 -25.74
C SER A 10 -5.19 -0.24 -26.23
N LEU A 11 -5.11 0.49 -27.35
CA LEU A 11 -6.21 1.19 -28.01
C LEU A 11 -6.92 0.35 -29.09
N ASP A 12 -6.41 -0.83 -29.44
CA ASP A 12 -6.92 -1.60 -30.60
C ASP A 12 -7.88 -2.76 -30.23
N TRP A 13 -8.22 -2.94 -28.94
CA TRP A 13 -9.12 -4.02 -28.53
C TRP A 13 -10.59 -3.61 -28.75
N PRO A 14 -11.43 -4.47 -29.38
CA PRO A 14 -12.84 -4.18 -29.57
C PRO A 14 -13.57 -3.94 -28.24
N SER A 15 -14.43 -2.93 -28.20
CA SER A 15 -15.25 -2.57 -27.01
C SER A 15 -16.00 -3.77 -26.42
N ASP A 16 -16.55 -4.64 -27.25
CA ASP A 16 -17.29 -5.82 -26.78
C ASP A 16 -16.38 -6.82 -26.06
N LEU A 17 -15.14 -6.96 -26.52
CA LEU A 17 -14.13 -7.81 -25.91
C LEU A 17 -13.65 -7.23 -24.57
N CYS A 18 -13.42 -5.92 -24.51
CA CYS A 18 -13.12 -5.23 -23.26
C CYS A 18 -14.27 -5.37 -22.25
N GLY A 19 -15.51 -5.21 -22.69
CA GLY A 19 -16.70 -5.38 -21.86
C GLY A 19 -16.86 -6.81 -21.34
N PHE A 20 -16.58 -7.82 -22.18
CA PHE A 20 -16.55 -9.22 -21.74
C PHE A 20 -15.45 -9.47 -20.71
N ALA A 21 -14.25 -8.95 -20.96
CA ALA A 21 -13.11 -9.12 -20.07
C ALA A 21 -13.32 -8.47 -18.70
N ILE A 22 -13.93 -7.28 -18.64
CA ILE A 22 -14.34 -6.62 -17.39
C ILE A 22 -15.32 -7.49 -16.61
N ARG A 23 -16.31 -8.13 -17.26
CA ARG A 23 -17.22 -9.05 -16.58
C ARG A 23 -16.49 -10.27 -16.02
N ALA A 24 -15.58 -10.86 -16.79
CA ALA A 24 -14.78 -11.99 -16.35
C ALA A 24 -13.90 -11.66 -15.12
N ILE A 25 -13.32 -10.45 -15.05
CA ILE A 25 -12.58 -10.02 -13.85
C ILE A 25 -13.49 -9.97 -12.63
N LYS A 26 -14.73 -9.46 -12.77
CA LYS A 26 -15.67 -9.48 -11.65
C LYS A 26 -15.98 -10.91 -11.20
N ASP A 27 -16.23 -11.82 -12.13
CA ASP A 27 -16.51 -13.21 -11.79
C ASP A 27 -15.32 -13.86 -11.06
N PHE A 28 -14.09 -13.53 -11.48
CA PHE A 28 -12.87 -13.89 -10.76
C PHE A 28 -12.86 -13.32 -9.33
N LEU A 29 -13.13 -12.02 -9.15
CA LEU A 29 -13.17 -11.38 -7.83
C LEU A 29 -14.27 -11.96 -6.95
N MET A 30 -15.41 -12.36 -7.50
CA MET A 30 -16.54 -12.88 -6.73
C MET A 30 -16.49 -14.40 -6.54
N SER A 31 -15.52 -15.09 -7.12
CA SER A 31 -15.38 -16.53 -6.97
C SER A 31 -15.07 -16.91 -5.52
N GLU A 32 -15.77 -17.93 -5.03
CA GLU A 32 -15.52 -18.53 -3.71
C GLU A 32 -14.39 -19.56 -3.73
N ASP A 33 -13.91 -19.97 -4.91
CA ASP A 33 -12.89 -21.00 -5.04
C ASP A 33 -11.59 -20.61 -4.35
N ASP A 34 -11.23 -21.37 -3.31
CA ASP A 34 -10.03 -21.10 -2.52
C ASP A 34 -8.74 -21.48 -3.24
N HIS A 35 -8.83 -22.22 -4.35
CA HIS A 35 -7.72 -22.62 -5.23
C HIS A 35 -7.28 -21.53 -6.22
N GLN A 36 -7.41 -20.26 -5.86
CA GLN A 36 -6.92 -19.16 -6.68
C GLN A 36 -5.40 -19.10 -6.68
N ASP A 37 -4.81 -19.46 -7.83
CA ASP A 37 -3.39 -19.34 -8.16
C ASP A 37 -3.01 -17.84 -8.26
N ASN A 38 -1.88 -17.44 -7.67
CA ASN A 38 -1.30 -16.09 -7.77
C ASN A 38 -1.17 -15.62 -9.24
N ASN A 39 -1.07 -16.56 -10.18
CA ASN A 39 -1.07 -16.25 -11.61
C ASN A 39 -2.38 -15.57 -12.09
N LEU A 40 -3.52 -15.89 -11.49
CA LEU A 40 -4.82 -15.32 -11.89
C LEU A 40 -4.91 -13.83 -11.56
N ASP A 41 -4.43 -13.40 -10.40
CA ASP A 41 -4.39 -11.97 -10.04
C ASP A 41 -3.49 -11.18 -11.00
N PHE A 42 -2.34 -11.74 -11.36
CA PHE A 42 -1.45 -11.13 -12.36
C PHE A 42 -2.18 -10.93 -13.70
N TYR A 43 -2.84 -11.97 -14.22
CA TYR A 43 -3.58 -11.85 -15.49
C TYR A 43 -4.77 -10.91 -15.38
N ALA A 44 -5.52 -10.93 -14.28
CA ALA A 44 -6.61 -10.00 -14.04
C ALA A 44 -6.12 -8.55 -14.03
N ALA A 45 -4.99 -8.27 -13.37
CA ALA A 45 -4.35 -6.95 -13.38
C ALA A 45 -3.94 -6.51 -14.80
N GLU A 46 -3.38 -7.42 -15.62
CA GLU A 46 -3.05 -7.13 -17.02
C GLU A 46 -4.29 -6.85 -17.87
N VAL A 47 -5.39 -7.58 -17.64
CA VAL A 47 -6.67 -7.30 -18.30
C VAL A 47 -7.21 -5.95 -17.88
N VAL A 48 -7.18 -5.58 -16.59
CA VAL A 48 -7.58 -4.23 -16.12
C VAL A 48 -6.76 -3.17 -16.85
N LYS A 49 -5.44 -3.33 -16.93
CA LYS A 49 -4.57 -2.34 -17.59
C LYS A 49 -4.88 -2.19 -19.08
N LYS A 50 -5.33 -3.25 -19.76
CA LYS A 50 -5.61 -3.22 -21.20
C LYS A 50 -7.04 -2.84 -21.55
N CYS A 51 -8.01 -3.32 -20.76
CA CYS A 51 -9.43 -3.26 -21.10
C CYS A 51 -10.19 -2.15 -20.35
N LEU A 52 -9.67 -1.66 -19.22
CA LEU A 52 -10.27 -0.50 -18.56
C LEU A 52 -9.81 0.77 -19.28
N LEU A 53 -10.63 1.23 -20.21
CA LEU A 53 -10.33 2.38 -21.05
C LEU A 53 -10.20 3.66 -20.21
N PRO A 54 -9.37 4.63 -20.64
CA PRO A 54 -9.35 5.95 -20.02
C PRO A 54 -10.76 6.56 -19.99
N ASN A 55 -11.17 7.06 -18.82
CA ASN A 55 -12.50 7.64 -18.55
C ASN A 55 -13.68 6.64 -18.55
N ASP A 56 -13.45 5.33 -18.54
CA ASP A 56 -14.52 4.35 -18.28
C ASP A 56 -14.88 4.29 -16.78
N GLU A 57 -15.54 5.34 -16.30
CA GLU A 57 -15.93 5.43 -14.89
C GLU A 57 -16.90 4.32 -14.48
N LYS A 58 -17.75 3.86 -15.42
CA LYS A 58 -18.72 2.80 -15.15
C LYS A 58 -18.02 1.46 -14.96
N GLY A 59 -17.11 1.09 -15.85
CA GLY A 59 -16.29 -0.11 -15.72
C GLY A 59 -15.41 -0.07 -14.48
N ALA A 60 -14.80 1.09 -14.19
CA ALA A 60 -13.97 1.28 -13.01
C ALA A 60 -14.78 1.07 -11.72
N ARG A 61 -15.94 1.73 -11.60
CA ARG A 61 -16.81 1.58 -10.43
C ARG A 61 -17.31 0.15 -10.29
N TYR A 62 -17.70 -0.48 -11.39
CA TYR A 62 -18.15 -1.87 -11.42
C TYR A 62 -17.11 -2.84 -10.84
N LEU A 63 -15.83 -2.67 -11.20
CA LEU A 63 -14.74 -3.51 -10.70
C LEU A 63 -14.31 -3.15 -9.28
N VAL A 64 -14.26 -1.87 -8.93
CA VAL A 64 -13.92 -1.44 -7.56
C VAL A 64 -14.99 -1.90 -6.57
N ASP A 65 -16.26 -1.81 -6.91
CA ASP A 65 -17.36 -2.29 -6.06
C ASP A 65 -17.28 -3.82 -5.87
N ALA A 66 -16.90 -4.57 -6.92
CA ALA A 66 -16.67 -6.00 -6.83
C ALA A 66 -15.46 -6.34 -5.94
N LEU A 67 -14.37 -5.60 -6.06
CA LEU A 67 -13.17 -5.73 -5.23
C LEU A 67 -13.51 -5.46 -3.74
N VAL A 68 -14.28 -4.40 -3.48
CA VAL A 68 -14.76 -4.05 -2.14
C VAL A 68 -15.65 -5.14 -1.57
N ALA A 69 -16.60 -5.66 -2.37
CA ALA A 69 -17.44 -6.77 -1.96
C ALA A 69 -16.60 -8.01 -1.60
N HIS A 70 -15.67 -8.42 -2.48
CA HIS A 70 -14.76 -9.53 -2.24
C HIS A 70 -14.02 -9.39 -0.90
N ALA A 71 -13.37 -8.23 -0.68
CA ALA A 71 -12.63 -7.99 0.54
C ALA A 71 -13.54 -8.01 1.78
N SER A 72 -14.75 -7.46 1.69
CA SER A 72 -15.72 -7.44 2.80
C SER A 72 -16.14 -8.85 3.24
N HIS A 73 -16.18 -9.82 2.31
CA HIS A 73 -16.40 -11.24 2.59
C HIS A 73 -15.15 -11.95 3.17
N ARG A 74 -13.95 -11.41 2.94
CA ARG A 74 -12.65 -12.01 3.31
C ARG A 74 -11.89 -11.20 4.37
N TYR A 75 -12.60 -10.80 5.43
CA TYR A 75 -12.03 -10.04 6.57
C TYR A 75 -11.31 -8.74 6.17
N GLY A 76 -11.74 -8.12 5.08
CA GLY A 76 -11.19 -6.89 4.56
C GLY A 76 -9.94 -7.03 3.70
N SER A 77 -9.47 -8.25 3.42
CA SER A 77 -8.19 -8.48 2.76
C SER A 77 -8.28 -8.40 1.23
N PHE A 78 -7.28 -7.74 0.62
CA PHE A 78 -7.02 -7.78 -0.82
C PHE A 78 -5.95 -8.80 -1.22
N TYR A 79 -5.49 -9.65 -0.31
CA TYR A 79 -4.30 -10.50 -0.54
C TYR A 79 -4.33 -11.31 -1.84
N LYS A 80 -5.50 -11.81 -2.26
CA LYS A 80 -5.66 -12.58 -3.51
C LYS A 80 -5.86 -11.72 -4.77
N ALA A 81 -5.98 -10.40 -4.62
CA ALA A 81 -6.29 -9.46 -5.68
C ALA A 81 -5.43 -8.18 -5.60
N GLU A 82 -4.23 -8.25 -5.01
CA GLU A 82 -3.41 -7.05 -4.74
C GLU A 82 -2.97 -6.37 -6.04
N GLN A 83 -2.57 -7.15 -7.05
CA GLN A 83 -2.15 -6.59 -8.34
C GLN A 83 -3.34 -6.02 -9.09
N THR A 84 -4.49 -6.68 -9.03
CA THR A 84 -5.74 -6.17 -9.60
C THR A 84 -6.16 -4.86 -8.92
N ALA A 85 -6.08 -4.78 -7.59
CA ALA A 85 -6.35 -3.56 -6.83
C ALA A 85 -5.39 -2.43 -7.21
N ALA A 86 -4.09 -2.71 -7.32
CA ALA A 86 -3.10 -1.74 -7.77
C ALA A 86 -3.34 -1.25 -9.20
N ALA A 87 -3.74 -2.15 -10.11
CA ALA A 87 -4.08 -1.79 -11.49
C ALA A 87 -5.33 -0.90 -11.55
N LEU A 88 -6.37 -1.19 -10.76
CA LEU A 88 -7.57 -0.36 -10.68
C LEU A 88 -7.26 1.03 -10.10
N ALA A 89 -6.46 1.08 -9.04
CA ALA A 89 -6.02 2.32 -8.40
C ALA A 89 -5.17 3.18 -9.36
N GLU A 90 -4.31 2.57 -10.17
CA GLU A 90 -3.51 3.24 -11.21
C GLU A 90 -4.40 3.78 -12.35
N ARG A 91 -5.40 3.00 -12.79
CA ARG A 91 -6.26 3.35 -13.94
C ARG A 91 -7.38 4.32 -13.61
N SER A 92 -7.88 4.32 -12.38
CA SER A 92 -9.02 5.14 -11.95
C SER A 92 -8.87 5.57 -10.49
N PRO A 93 -7.86 6.40 -10.19
CA PRO A 93 -7.44 6.69 -8.82
C PRO A 93 -8.57 7.31 -7.99
N LEU A 94 -9.31 8.28 -8.52
CA LEU A 94 -10.38 8.94 -7.75
C LEU A 94 -11.52 7.98 -7.40
N ILE A 95 -11.94 7.12 -8.34
CA ILE A 95 -12.97 6.11 -8.09
C ILE A 95 -12.50 5.09 -7.05
N PHE A 96 -11.24 4.65 -7.16
CA PHE A 96 -10.65 3.75 -6.18
C PHE A 96 -10.60 4.39 -4.78
N LEU A 97 -10.15 5.64 -4.68
CA LEU A 97 -10.07 6.36 -3.41
C LEU A 97 -11.46 6.57 -2.78
N ASP A 98 -12.46 6.99 -3.57
CA ASP A 98 -13.81 7.24 -3.07
C ASP A 98 -14.55 5.95 -2.66
N ASN A 99 -14.44 4.88 -3.46
CA ASN A 99 -15.23 3.66 -3.25
C ASN A 99 -14.52 2.63 -2.37
N ALA A 100 -13.19 2.49 -2.48
CA ALA A 100 -12.43 1.51 -1.70
C ALA A 100 -11.80 2.13 -0.45
N LEU A 101 -11.00 3.20 -0.62
CA LEU A 101 -10.23 3.77 0.50
C LEU A 101 -11.13 4.54 1.47
N ALA A 102 -12.09 5.33 0.99
CA ALA A 102 -13.05 6.05 1.84
C ALA A 102 -14.28 5.21 2.22
N SER A 103 -14.28 3.91 1.89
CA SER A 103 -15.36 3.02 2.31
C SER A 103 -15.52 3.05 3.82
N LYS A 104 -16.79 3.11 4.25
CA LYS A 104 -17.22 3.08 5.65
C LYS A 104 -17.28 1.66 6.22
N ASP A 105 -17.03 0.64 5.40
CA ASP A 105 -16.91 -0.72 5.91
C ASP A 105 -15.65 -0.84 6.78
N SER A 106 -15.85 -1.08 8.08
CA SER A 106 -14.77 -1.19 9.05
C SER A 106 -13.87 -2.39 8.79
N LYS A 107 -14.35 -3.43 8.09
CA LYS A 107 -13.53 -4.59 7.72
C LYS A 107 -12.42 -4.19 6.74
N LEU A 108 -12.72 -3.30 5.79
CA LEU A 108 -11.75 -2.80 4.80
C LEU A 108 -10.67 -1.89 5.42
N ARG A 109 -10.74 -1.58 6.72
CA ARG A 109 -9.66 -0.87 7.41
C ARG A 109 -8.45 -1.77 7.63
N PHE A 110 -8.63 -3.10 7.74
CA PHE A 110 -7.51 -4.03 7.94
C PHE A 110 -6.59 -4.15 6.71
N SER A 111 -7.10 -4.01 5.47
CA SER A 111 -6.26 -3.93 4.27
C SER A 111 -5.43 -2.66 4.16
N ARG A 112 -5.68 -1.64 4.99
CA ARG A 112 -4.92 -0.39 4.93
C ARG A 112 -3.54 -0.53 5.58
N TYR A 113 -3.29 -1.56 6.38
CA TYR A 113 -2.01 -1.76 7.07
C TYR A 113 -1.01 -2.59 6.25
N ALA A 114 -0.29 -1.93 5.34
CA ALA A 114 1.03 -2.21 4.73
C ALA A 114 1.69 -3.62 4.73
N THR A 115 0.93 -4.70 4.68
CA THR A 115 1.47 -6.04 4.39
C THR A 115 1.42 -6.38 2.90
N HIS A 116 0.81 -5.52 2.08
CA HIS A 116 0.70 -5.76 0.65
C HIS A 116 2.07 -5.80 -0.02
N HIS A 117 2.34 -6.88 -0.76
CA HIS A 117 3.46 -6.94 -1.68
C HIS A 117 3.28 -5.92 -2.80
N HIS A 118 2.02 -5.70 -3.22
CA HIS A 118 1.61 -4.69 -4.20
C HIS A 118 0.64 -3.66 -3.59
N PRO A 119 1.14 -2.63 -2.87
CA PRO A 119 0.30 -1.62 -2.26
C PRO A 119 -0.53 -0.89 -3.34
N PRO A 120 -1.87 -0.82 -3.22
CA PRO A 120 -2.70 -0.29 -4.30
C PRO A 120 -2.35 1.15 -4.69
N LEU A 121 -1.95 1.97 -3.73
CA LEU A 121 -1.65 3.39 -3.97
C LEU A 121 -0.25 3.63 -4.53
N ALA A 122 0.62 2.62 -4.62
CA ALA A 122 2.05 2.80 -4.90
C ALA A 122 2.36 3.55 -6.21
N LYS A 123 1.47 3.46 -7.21
CA LYS A 123 1.65 4.08 -8.53
C LYS A 123 0.83 5.36 -8.74
N ILE A 124 0.00 5.75 -7.77
CA ILE A 124 -0.77 6.99 -7.89
C ILE A 124 0.16 8.17 -7.68
N ASP A 125 0.08 9.17 -8.56
CA ASP A 125 0.86 10.40 -8.40
C ASP A 125 0.53 11.07 -7.05
N PRO A 126 1.53 11.45 -6.24
CA PRO A 126 1.31 12.14 -4.96
C PRO A 126 0.38 13.35 -5.05
N GLN A 127 0.39 14.07 -6.17
CA GLN A 127 -0.49 15.22 -6.39
C GLN A 127 -1.97 14.81 -6.42
N ILE A 128 -2.31 13.69 -7.08
CA ILE A 128 -3.69 13.18 -7.11
C ILE A 128 -4.17 12.82 -5.70
N LEU A 129 -3.31 12.20 -4.90
CA LEU A 129 -3.62 11.85 -3.51
C LEU A 129 -3.89 13.11 -2.67
N VAL A 130 -3.03 14.12 -2.78
CA VAL A 130 -3.19 15.38 -2.05
C VAL A 130 -4.44 16.14 -2.49
N GLU A 131 -4.70 16.25 -3.80
CA GLU A 131 -5.91 16.90 -4.31
C GLU A 131 -7.19 16.20 -3.82
N TRP A 132 -7.19 14.87 -3.76
CA TRP A 132 -8.31 14.10 -3.21
C TRP A 132 -8.51 14.36 -1.72
N CYS A 133 -7.43 14.42 -0.94
CA CYS A 133 -7.48 14.74 0.48
C CYS A 133 -7.98 16.17 0.74
N GLN A 134 -7.54 17.15 -0.07
CA GLN A 134 -7.96 18.55 0.06
C GLN A 134 -9.46 18.76 -0.21
N ARG A 135 -10.08 17.90 -1.02
CA ARG A 135 -11.53 17.93 -1.29
C ARG A 135 -12.38 17.35 -0.16
N GLY A 136 -11.78 16.74 0.85
CA GLY A 136 -12.49 16.18 2.00
C GLY A 136 -11.96 16.69 3.33
N ASP A 137 -12.10 15.87 4.37
CA ASP A 137 -11.72 16.19 5.74
C ASP A 137 -10.35 15.60 6.12
N LEU A 138 -9.98 15.78 7.39
CA LEU A 138 -8.74 15.25 7.94
C LEU A 138 -8.68 13.70 7.88
N GLU A 139 -9.84 13.01 7.86
CA GLU A 139 -9.88 11.55 7.79
C GLU A 139 -9.24 11.08 6.48
N ARG A 140 -9.51 11.73 5.34
CA ARG A 140 -8.89 11.36 4.05
C ARG A 140 -7.37 11.36 4.09
N TRP A 141 -6.78 12.36 4.74
CA TRP A 141 -5.33 12.43 4.89
C TRP A 141 -4.78 11.26 5.71
N VAL A 142 -5.46 10.91 6.80
CA VAL A 142 -5.11 9.75 7.63
C VAL A 142 -5.23 8.46 6.85
N LEU A 143 -6.30 8.29 6.06
CA LEU A 143 -6.53 7.10 5.25
C LEU A 143 -5.44 6.89 4.20
N VAL A 144 -5.02 7.96 3.51
CA VAL A 144 -3.90 7.86 2.57
C VAL A 144 -2.61 7.54 3.31
N ALA A 145 -2.33 8.21 4.44
CA ALA A 145 -1.11 7.97 5.21
C ALA A 145 -0.97 6.53 5.71
N GLU A 146 -2.09 5.88 6.07
CA GLU A 146 -2.12 4.46 6.44
C GLU A 146 -1.87 3.54 5.23
N ALA A 147 -2.44 3.86 4.07
CA ALA A 147 -2.44 2.98 2.91
C ALA A 147 -1.20 3.09 1.99
N ILE A 148 -0.42 4.16 2.09
CA ILE A 148 0.80 4.30 1.31
C ILE A 148 1.95 3.46 1.89
N ARG A 149 2.98 3.24 1.06
CA ARG A 149 4.24 2.68 1.52
C ARG A 149 5.21 3.85 1.80
N PRO A 150 5.49 4.21 3.06
CA PRO A 150 6.35 5.34 3.38
C PRO A 150 7.83 5.07 3.10
N PHE A 151 8.24 3.81 3.10
CA PHE A 151 9.64 3.41 2.98
C PHE A 151 9.88 2.69 1.66
N CYS A 152 10.85 3.16 0.89
CA CYS A 152 11.23 2.57 -0.39
C CYS A 152 12.72 2.20 -0.38
N SER A 153 13.05 1.03 -0.92
CA SER A 153 14.42 0.69 -1.30
C SER A 153 14.71 1.17 -2.72
N HIS A 154 15.98 1.33 -3.08
CA HIS A 154 16.38 1.69 -4.44
C HIS A 154 15.96 0.67 -5.51
N ASP A 155 15.73 -0.58 -5.14
CA ASP A 155 15.31 -1.66 -6.05
C ASP A 155 13.79 -1.90 -6.05
N ASN A 156 12.99 -1.02 -5.44
CA ASN A 156 11.53 -1.12 -5.29
C ASN A 156 11.01 -2.41 -4.63
N ARG A 157 11.92 -3.29 -4.17
CA ARG A 157 11.64 -4.45 -3.34
C ARG A 157 12.07 -4.11 -1.92
N LEU A 158 11.10 -4.00 -1.01
CA LEU A 158 11.39 -4.12 0.41
C LEU A 158 11.67 -5.61 0.68
N ASP A 159 12.79 -6.13 0.18
CA ASP A 159 13.35 -7.32 0.79
C ASP A 159 13.86 -6.88 2.16
N ASP A 160 13.59 -7.69 3.18
CA ASP A 160 13.99 -7.44 4.56
C ASP A 160 15.52 -7.24 4.71
N GLY A 161 16.29 -7.59 3.67
CA GLY A 161 17.73 -7.37 3.52
C GLY A 161 18.19 -6.10 2.78
N ALA A 162 17.30 -5.23 2.30
CA ALA A 162 17.69 -4.02 1.55
C ALA A 162 18.49 -3.03 2.43
N LYS A 163 19.74 -2.73 2.04
CA LYS A 163 20.68 -1.95 2.88
C LYS A 163 20.34 -0.47 3.02
N ALA A 164 19.72 0.14 2.01
CA ALA A 164 19.35 1.55 2.02
C ALA A 164 17.83 1.72 1.83
N VAL A 165 17.23 2.46 2.76
CA VAL A 165 15.80 2.80 2.76
C VAL A 165 15.69 4.32 2.72
N SER A 166 14.77 4.83 1.91
CA SER A 166 14.46 6.25 1.78
C SER A 166 12.98 6.51 2.05
N LEU A 167 12.66 7.74 2.46
CA LEU A 167 11.29 8.20 2.56
C LEU A 167 10.69 8.33 1.14
N SER A 168 9.50 7.79 0.93
CA SER A 168 8.83 7.82 -0.37
C SER A 168 8.37 9.22 -0.73
N ARG A 169 8.31 9.53 -2.03
CA ARG A 169 7.79 10.80 -2.55
C ARG A 169 6.36 11.07 -2.07
N GLN A 170 5.53 10.04 -1.95
CA GLN A 170 4.16 10.17 -1.43
C GLN A 170 4.15 10.62 0.04
N ALA A 171 4.98 9.99 0.89
CA ALA A 171 5.07 10.35 2.30
C ALA A 171 5.58 11.78 2.51
N ASP A 172 6.64 12.17 1.79
CA ASP A 172 7.17 13.54 1.83
C ASP A 172 6.13 14.57 1.38
N TYR A 173 5.43 14.31 0.26
CA TYR A 173 4.44 15.23 -0.27
C TYR A 173 3.21 15.38 0.64
N LEU A 174 2.79 14.31 1.32
CA LEU A 174 1.74 14.38 2.35
C LEU A 174 2.18 15.24 3.54
N LEU A 175 3.40 15.05 4.06
CA LEU A 175 3.92 15.86 5.17
C LEU A 175 4.08 17.34 4.79
N GLN A 176 4.47 17.61 3.55
CA GLN A 176 4.60 18.97 3.03
C GLN A 176 3.24 19.69 2.90
N THR A 177 2.16 18.97 2.64
CA THR A 177 0.86 19.58 2.27
C THR A 177 -0.24 19.42 3.31
N ALA A 178 -0.16 18.43 4.20
CA ALA A 178 -1.23 18.13 5.14
C ALA A 178 -1.49 19.29 6.12
N PRO A 179 -2.76 19.54 6.47
CA PRO A 179 -3.12 20.56 7.47
C PRO A 179 -2.62 20.18 8.87
N CYS A 180 -2.58 18.88 9.20
CA CYS A 180 -2.05 18.37 10.46
C CYS A 180 -0.93 17.33 10.20
N PRO A 181 0.32 17.77 9.93
CA PRO A 181 1.41 16.85 9.60
C PRO A 181 1.78 15.89 10.74
N GLY A 182 1.48 16.25 12.00
CA GLY A 182 1.71 15.37 13.15
C GLY A 182 0.90 14.08 13.10
N SER A 183 -0.40 14.17 12.75
CA SER A 183 -1.27 12.99 12.58
C SER A 183 -0.79 12.10 11.43
N ILE A 184 -0.27 12.69 10.35
CA ILE A 184 0.29 11.96 9.22
C ILE A 184 1.55 11.22 9.65
N LEU A 185 2.47 11.93 10.31
CA LEU A 185 3.72 11.33 10.77
C LEU A 185 3.48 10.16 11.72
N GLU A 186 2.48 10.23 12.60
CA GLU A 186 2.11 9.12 13.47
C GLU A 186 1.72 7.86 12.67
N LYS A 187 0.95 8.03 11.59
CA LYS A 187 0.60 6.92 10.69
C LYS A 187 1.81 6.39 9.95
N LEU A 188 2.65 7.26 9.39
CA LEU A 188 3.89 6.83 8.72
C LEU A 188 4.84 6.09 9.68
N ALA A 189 4.94 6.54 10.93
CA ALA A 189 5.77 5.93 11.96
C ALA A 189 5.29 4.52 12.36
N PHE A 190 3.98 4.22 12.22
CA PHE A 190 3.46 2.88 12.44
C PHE A 190 4.12 1.84 11.51
N HIS A 191 4.51 2.25 10.30
CA HIS A 191 5.18 1.37 9.34
C HIS A 191 6.66 1.10 9.66
N ILE A 192 7.23 1.72 10.70
CA ILE A 192 8.62 1.43 11.10
C ILE A 192 8.72 -0.01 11.59
N THR A 193 7.72 -0.46 12.33
CA THR A 193 7.66 -1.82 12.86
C THR A 193 7.09 -2.76 11.79
N PRO A 194 7.88 -3.70 11.26
CA PRO A 194 7.35 -4.69 10.33
C PRO A 194 6.40 -5.65 11.06
N THR A 195 5.37 -6.09 10.34
CA THR A 195 4.39 -7.10 10.75
C THR A 195 4.80 -8.50 10.31
N SER A 196 5.61 -8.61 9.26
CA SER A 196 6.30 -9.82 8.80
C SER A 196 7.73 -9.43 8.45
N TRP A 197 8.70 -10.24 8.85
CA TRP A 197 10.12 -10.00 8.60
C TRP A 197 10.95 -11.29 8.71
N SER A 198 12.09 -11.27 8.04
CA SER A 198 13.19 -12.21 8.23
C SER A 198 14.42 -11.51 8.85
N GLY A 199 15.13 -12.19 9.74
CA GLY A 199 16.30 -11.64 10.44
C GLY A 199 15.93 -10.72 11.61
N SER A 200 16.79 -9.75 11.92
CA SER A 200 16.58 -8.78 13.01
C SER A 200 15.52 -7.75 12.63
N ARG A 201 14.43 -7.75 13.40
CA ARG A 201 13.37 -6.75 13.37
C ARG A 201 13.90 -5.39 13.83
N ALA A 202 14.72 -5.37 14.88
CA ALA A 202 15.31 -4.14 15.39
C ALA A 202 16.15 -3.43 14.31
N ALA A 203 16.96 -4.19 13.56
CA ALA A 203 17.74 -3.66 12.43
C ALA A 203 16.87 -3.16 11.26
N ILE A 204 15.68 -3.74 11.02
CA ILE A 204 14.71 -3.19 10.06
C ILE A 204 14.15 -1.86 10.55
N MET A 205 13.77 -1.80 11.83
CA MET A 205 13.21 -0.59 12.44
C MET A 205 14.22 0.56 12.44
N GLU A 206 15.50 0.29 12.73
CA GLU A 206 16.58 1.29 12.66
C GLU A 206 16.75 1.86 11.26
N ARG A 207 16.79 1.01 10.23
CA ARG A 207 16.90 1.45 8.83
C ARG A 207 15.72 2.34 8.41
N ARG A 208 14.50 1.95 8.78
CA ARG A 208 13.29 2.75 8.50
C ARG A 208 13.28 4.06 9.28
N PHE A 209 13.76 4.03 10.53
CA PHE A 209 13.88 5.24 11.35
C PHE A 209 14.91 6.22 10.80
N ALA A 210 16.08 5.73 10.36
CA ALA A 210 17.12 6.55 9.72
C ALA A 210 16.57 7.28 8.48
N ALA A 211 15.70 6.63 7.69
CA ALA A 211 15.03 7.25 6.56
C ALA A 211 14.12 8.44 6.95
N LEU A 212 13.60 8.49 8.17
CA LEU A 212 12.81 9.61 8.69
C LEU A 212 13.66 10.74 9.27
N GLU A 213 14.96 10.55 9.52
CA GLU A 213 15.79 11.57 10.16
C GLU A 213 15.96 12.83 9.30
N ILE A 214 15.73 12.72 7.98
CA ILE A 214 15.63 13.88 7.07
C ILE A 214 14.57 14.90 7.52
N LEU A 215 13.53 14.45 8.24
CA LEU A 215 12.45 15.29 8.73
C LEU A 215 12.88 16.27 9.82
N SER A 216 14.04 16.05 10.46
CA SER A 216 14.64 17.01 11.41
C SER A 216 14.96 18.35 10.76
N ASN A 217 15.22 18.36 9.45
CA ASN A 217 15.54 19.55 8.65
C ASN A 217 14.42 19.91 7.66
N HIS A 218 13.22 19.36 7.85
CA HIS A 218 12.09 19.61 6.95
C HIS A 218 11.74 21.11 6.88
N SER A 219 11.26 21.59 5.72
CA SER A 219 10.95 23.01 5.49
C SER A 219 9.92 23.55 6.49
N ARG A 220 8.85 22.79 6.72
CA ARG A 220 7.76 23.10 7.68
C ARG A 220 8.18 22.84 9.13
N ARG A 221 7.98 23.84 9.98
CA ARG A 221 8.27 23.76 11.42
C ARG A 221 7.44 22.70 12.12
N GLU A 222 6.15 22.59 11.78
CA GLU A 222 5.22 21.64 12.40
C GLU A 222 5.66 20.19 12.17
N VAL A 223 6.26 19.89 11.01
CA VAL A 223 6.83 18.56 10.70
C VAL A 223 8.05 18.29 11.58
N ARG A 224 8.96 19.26 11.71
CA ARG A 224 10.16 19.12 12.56
C ARG A 224 9.79 18.88 14.03
N GLU A 225 8.84 19.65 14.55
CA GLU A 225 8.35 19.53 15.93
C GLU A 225 7.66 18.18 16.17
N ALA A 226 6.79 17.75 15.25
CA ALA A 226 6.15 16.43 15.32
C ALA A 226 7.18 15.29 15.27
N PHE A 227 8.20 15.42 14.42
CA PHE A 227 9.28 14.43 14.33
C PHE A 227 10.08 14.34 15.61
N ALA A 228 10.44 15.47 16.25
CA ALA A 228 11.17 15.45 17.51
C ALA A 228 10.42 14.68 18.63
N ILE A 229 9.09 14.78 18.67
CA ILE A 229 8.24 14.04 19.61
C ILE A 229 8.19 12.55 19.23
N CYS A 230 7.93 12.25 17.96
CA CYS A 230 7.78 10.89 17.46
C CYS A 230 9.09 10.08 17.58
N ALA A 231 10.23 10.70 17.26
CA ALA A 231 11.55 10.09 17.28
C ALA A 231 11.93 9.51 18.65
N LYS A 232 11.51 10.15 19.75
CA LYS A 232 11.73 9.62 21.11
C LYS A 232 11.01 8.30 21.33
N LYS A 233 9.74 8.20 20.90
CA LYS A 233 8.94 6.97 21.01
C LYS A 233 9.52 5.86 20.15
N ILE A 234 9.94 6.18 18.93
CA ILE A 234 10.52 5.22 17.99
C ILE A 234 11.83 4.64 18.56
N ARG A 235 12.76 5.49 19.03
CA ARG A 235 14.03 5.04 19.62
C ARG A 235 13.82 4.11 20.81
N LEU A 236 12.84 4.42 21.67
CA LEU A 236 12.50 3.55 22.80
C LEU A 236 11.97 2.18 22.33
N ASN A 237 11.14 2.15 21.29
CA ASN A 237 10.63 0.89 20.75
C ASN A 237 11.73 0.06 20.07
N ILE A 238 12.67 0.71 19.38
CA ILE A 238 13.84 0.04 18.79
C ILE A 238 14.70 -0.60 19.90
N ALA A 239 15.01 0.14 20.96
CA ALA A 239 15.81 -0.38 22.07
C ALA A 239 15.16 -1.60 22.75
N ARG A 240 13.85 -1.56 22.97
CA ARG A 240 13.10 -2.70 23.51
C ARG A 240 13.15 -3.94 22.61
N GLU A 241 13.06 -3.74 21.29
CA GLU A 241 13.13 -4.87 20.36
C GLU A 241 14.53 -5.48 20.32
N HIS A 242 15.60 -4.66 20.43
CA HIS A 242 16.97 -5.17 20.59
C HIS A 242 17.14 -6.02 21.86
N GLU A 243 16.69 -5.53 23.01
CA GLU A 243 16.75 -6.28 24.27
C GLU A 243 16.00 -7.61 24.16
N ARG A 244 14.85 -7.61 23.50
CA ARG A 244 14.06 -8.82 23.25
C ARG A 244 14.81 -9.82 22.37
N GLU A 245 15.35 -9.38 21.23
CA GLU A 245 16.10 -10.25 20.31
C GLU A 245 17.32 -10.86 21.00
N LEU A 246 18.07 -10.07 21.79
CA LEU A 246 19.21 -10.56 22.57
C LEU A 246 18.82 -11.60 23.62
N SER A 247 17.68 -11.41 24.30
CA SER A 247 17.18 -12.39 25.27
C SER A 247 16.76 -13.70 24.59
N GLU A 248 16.07 -13.62 23.46
CA GLU A 248 15.65 -14.79 22.68
C GLU A 248 16.85 -15.56 22.10
N ASP A 249 17.92 -14.87 21.69
CA ASP A 249 19.18 -15.48 21.26
C ASP A 249 19.86 -16.23 22.42
N HIS A 250 19.98 -15.59 23.58
CA HIS A 250 20.60 -16.21 24.76
C HIS A 250 19.80 -17.44 25.26
N GLU A 251 18.46 -17.38 25.28
CA GLU A 251 17.62 -18.53 25.65
C GLU A 251 17.80 -19.72 24.71
N ARG A 252 17.95 -19.46 23.39
CA ARG A 252 18.24 -20.50 22.42
C ARG A 252 19.59 -21.15 22.70
N ASP A 253 20.65 -20.35 22.85
CA ASP A 253 22.01 -20.86 23.06
C ASP A 253 22.10 -21.75 24.32
N VAL A 254 21.43 -21.37 25.41
CA VAL A 254 21.41 -22.15 26.66
C VAL A 254 20.56 -23.44 26.54
N SER A 255 19.60 -23.51 25.62
CA SER A 255 18.75 -24.69 25.44
C SER A 255 19.36 -25.80 24.56
N PHE A 256 20.46 -25.50 23.86
CA PHE A 256 21.19 -26.44 23.00
C PHE A 256 22.48 -26.99 23.64
N GLU A 257 22.83 -26.55 24.86
CA GLU A 257 23.88 -27.14 25.72
C GLU A 257 23.30 -28.14 26.73
#